data_AF-H7ENM5-F1
#
_entry.id   AF-H7ENM5-F1
#
_cell.length_a   1.000
_cell.length_b   1.000
_cell.length_c   1.000
_cell.angle_alpha   90.00
_cell.angle_beta   90.00
_cell.angle_gamma   90.00
#
_symmetry.space_group_name_H-M   'P 1'
#
loop_
_entity.id
_entity.type
_entity.pdbx_description
1 polymer ?
#
loop_
_entity_poly.entity_id
_entity_poly.type
_entity_poly.pdbx_seq_one_letter_code
_entity_poly.pdbx_strand_id
1 'polypeptide(L)'
;MENEEIKKRLLEIEETGIEFSLVQTGKESVRVNGLYKPDTHEILLHNKNFKDDNQIMYTAIHEYAHHLETEKYMAENGGRLPPGGSRVHSAQFWARFHSLLIKAENLGFYKISIEESPELKELTEKIKSEYIEANGKMMVEFGKLLVKAHELCEKANIRYEDYLERVLCLPKNTAKDLTKVASVQVNPAIGFDNMKKVAQIKDSGEREAAEQQILSGKTPDTVTELMRKKASEDDPKEKLEKEKNRLEKTIASLQQRLQYVEETLETL
;
A
#
# COMPACT_ATOMS: atom_id res chain seq x y z
N MET A 1 24.54 -2.97 16.78
CA MET A 1 24.18 -4.37 16.47
C MET A 1 25.02 -4.93 15.32
N GLU A 2 25.41 -6.20 15.37
CA GLU A 2 26.25 -6.87 14.36
C GLU A 2 25.43 -7.56 13.25
N ASN A 3 26.01 -7.79 12.06
CA ASN A 3 25.30 -8.35 10.90
C ASN A 3 24.64 -9.72 11.19
N GLU A 4 25.36 -10.61 11.86
CA GLU A 4 24.87 -11.95 12.21
C GLU A 4 23.66 -11.90 13.16
N GLU A 5 23.66 -10.94 14.08
CA GLU A 5 22.55 -10.74 15.01
C GLU A 5 21.30 -10.25 14.26
N ILE A 6 21.46 -9.29 13.33
CA ILE A 6 20.35 -8.80 12.51
C ILE A 6 19.78 -9.95 11.67
N LYS A 7 20.64 -10.70 10.97
CA LYS A 7 20.24 -11.82 10.12
C LYS A 7 19.49 -12.89 10.93
N LYS A 8 20.00 -13.25 12.11
CA LYS A 8 19.35 -14.19 13.03
C LYS A 8 17.94 -13.70 13.41
N ARG A 9 17.79 -12.45 13.83
CA ARG A 9 16.49 -11.86 14.18
C ARG A 9 15.51 -11.86 13.00
N LEU A 10 15.98 -11.57 11.78
CA LEU A 10 15.14 -11.61 10.57
C LEU A 10 14.61 -13.03 10.29
N LEU A 11 15.46 -14.05 10.42
CA LEU A 11 15.07 -15.45 10.24
C LEU A 11 14.10 -15.92 11.34
N GLU A 12 14.23 -15.43 12.57
CA GLU A 12 13.28 -15.71 13.66
C GLU A 12 11.92 -15.02 13.46
N ILE A 13 11.89 -13.85 12.81
CA ILE A 13 10.64 -13.18 12.43
C ILE A 13 9.91 -14.01 11.38
N GLU A 14 10.62 -14.45 10.34
CA GLU A 14 10.09 -15.34 9.32
C GLU A 14 11.21 -16.05 8.57
N GLU A 15 11.09 -17.37 8.42
CA GLU A 15 12.03 -18.17 7.64
C GLU A 15 11.89 -17.89 6.13
N THR A 16 12.97 -18.13 5.40
CA THR A 16 13.05 -18.05 3.93
C THR A 16 13.73 -19.31 3.38
N GLY A 17 13.32 -19.75 2.20
CA GLY A 17 13.96 -20.83 1.46
C GLY A 17 15.14 -20.39 0.59
N ILE A 18 15.37 -19.08 0.44
CA ILE A 18 16.48 -18.54 -0.36
C ILE A 18 17.54 -17.94 0.56
N GLU A 19 18.79 -18.39 0.42
CA GLU A 19 19.89 -17.81 1.18
C GLU A 19 20.12 -16.34 0.77
N PHE A 20 20.33 -15.48 1.76
CA PHE A 20 20.65 -14.07 1.57
C PHE A 20 21.85 -13.64 2.41
N SER A 21 22.53 -12.59 1.97
CA SER A 21 23.58 -11.92 2.73
C SER A 21 23.06 -10.61 3.33
N LEU A 22 23.63 -10.22 4.47
CA LEU A 22 23.35 -8.93 5.11
C LEU A 22 24.66 -8.23 5.43
N VAL A 23 24.79 -7.00 4.94
CA VAL A 23 26.02 -6.20 5.10
C VAL A 23 25.69 -4.78 5.53
N GLN A 24 26.18 -4.40 6.70
CA GLN A 24 26.33 -2.99 7.06
C GLN A 24 27.49 -2.37 6.28
N THR A 25 27.21 -1.33 5.48
CA THR A 25 28.16 -0.85 4.46
C THR A 25 29.29 0.03 5.01
N GLY A 26 29.23 0.45 6.28
CA GLY A 26 30.16 1.41 6.89
C GLY A 26 30.02 2.84 6.35
N LYS A 27 28.92 3.15 5.66
CA LYS A 27 28.71 4.40 4.92
C LYS A 27 27.41 5.08 5.35
N GLU A 28 27.38 6.38 5.12
CA GLU A 28 26.15 7.18 5.13
C GLU A 28 25.65 7.33 3.69
N SER A 29 24.34 7.44 3.51
CA SER A 29 23.72 7.69 2.21
C SER A 29 22.61 8.71 2.35
N VAL A 30 22.67 9.75 1.54
CA VAL A 30 21.63 10.80 1.50
C VAL A 30 20.36 10.35 0.77
N ARG A 31 20.39 9.21 0.08
CA ARG A 31 19.27 8.75 -0.76
C ARG A 31 18.41 7.68 -0.09
N VAL A 32 19.06 6.71 0.53
CA VAL A 32 18.39 5.52 1.10
C VAL A 32 19.08 5.06 2.37
N ASN A 33 18.34 4.42 3.26
CA ASN A 33 18.87 3.83 4.49
C ASN A 33 19.29 2.36 4.32
N GLY A 34 18.60 1.66 3.41
CA GLY A 34 18.87 0.28 3.04
C GLY A 34 18.62 0.05 1.56
N LEU A 35 19.09 -1.10 1.06
CA LEU A 35 18.85 -1.56 -0.29
C LEU A 35 18.91 -3.08 -0.35
N TYR A 36 17.84 -3.69 -0.83
CA TYR A 36 17.85 -5.08 -1.28
C TYR A 36 18.23 -5.20 -2.76
N LYS A 37 19.14 -6.13 -3.09
CA LYS A 37 19.50 -6.52 -4.46
C LYS A 37 18.91 -7.90 -4.79
N PRO A 38 17.87 -7.96 -5.65
CA PRO A 38 17.23 -9.22 -6.02
C PRO A 38 18.17 -10.23 -6.69
N ASP A 39 19.07 -9.76 -7.56
CA ASP A 39 19.94 -10.64 -8.36
C ASP A 39 20.94 -11.45 -7.51
N THR A 40 21.39 -10.87 -6.40
CA THR A 40 22.40 -11.47 -5.51
C THR A 40 21.86 -11.85 -4.14
N HIS A 41 20.55 -11.63 -3.92
CA HIS A 41 19.90 -11.74 -2.62
C HIS A 41 20.70 -11.07 -1.49
N GLU A 42 21.11 -9.81 -1.72
CA GLU A 42 21.93 -9.05 -0.76
C GLU A 42 21.13 -7.92 -0.13
N ILE A 43 21.13 -7.86 1.20
CA ILE A 43 20.61 -6.74 1.98
C ILE A 43 21.78 -5.84 2.40
N LEU A 44 21.74 -4.59 1.96
CA LEU A 44 22.70 -3.56 2.34
C LEU A 44 22.07 -2.57 3.29
N LEU A 45 22.76 -2.26 4.40
CA LEU A 45 22.33 -1.25 5.37
C LEU A 45 23.38 -0.14 5.48
N HIS A 46 22.99 1.11 5.22
CA HIS A 46 23.85 2.28 5.37
C HIS A 46 23.92 2.70 6.84
N ASN A 47 24.65 1.92 7.63
CA ASN A 47 24.60 1.95 9.09
C ASN A 47 24.97 3.27 9.75
N LYS A 48 25.70 4.18 9.05
CA LYS A 48 25.98 5.52 9.59
C LYS A 48 24.77 6.46 9.57
N ASN A 49 23.69 6.11 8.86
CA ASN A 49 22.44 6.86 8.88
C ASN A 49 21.69 6.72 10.22
N PHE A 50 21.90 5.62 10.95
CA PHE A 50 21.09 5.28 12.13
C PHE A 50 21.68 5.81 13.43
N LYS A 51 20.81 6.06 14.39
CA LYS A 51 21.20 6.51 15.75
C LYS A 51 21.04 5.43 16.82
N ASP A 52 20.28 4.39 16.53
CA ASP A 52 19.99 3.29 17.45
C ASP A 52 19.69 1.99 16.68
N ASP A 53 19.68 0.88 17.42
CA ASP A 53 19.42 -0.45 16.86
C ASP A 53 17.98 -0.63 16.38
N ASN A 54 17.02 0.16 16.90
CA ASN A 54 15.61 0.07 16.50
C ASN A 54 15.41 0.59 15.06
N GLN A 55 16.12 1.65 14.68
CA GLN A 55 16.17 2.16 13.30
C GLN A 55 16.84 1.18 12.34
N ILE A 56 17.88 0.48 12.81
CA ILE A 56 18.54 -0.60 12.06
C ILE A 56 17.53 -1.73 11.81
N MET A 57 16.85 -2.22 12.85
CA MET A 57 15.87 -3.31 12.70
C MET A 57 14.70 -2.92 11.80
N TYR A 58 14.15 -1.72 11.94
CA TYR A 58 13.07 -1.26 11.05
C TYR A 58 13.49 -1.32 9.58
N THR A 59 14.69 -0.82 9.27
CA THR A 59 15.21 -0.82 7.90
C THR A 59 15.55 -2.24 7.43
N ALA A 60 16.15 -3.06 8.28
CA ALA A 60 16.45 -4.45 7.96
C ALA A 60 15.17 -5.26 7.65
N ILE A 61 14.11 -5.06 8.42
CA ILE A 61 12.80 -5.69 8.17
C ILE A 61 12.20 -5.20 6.84
N HIS A 62 12.41 -3.93 6.47
CA HIS A 62 11.96 -3.40 5.18
C HIS A 62 12.66 -4.08 4.01
N GLU A 63 13.99 -4.15 4.05
CA GLU A 63 14.76 -4.83 3.00
C GLU A 63 14.49 -6.34 2.98
N TYR A 64 14.24 -6.94 4.14
CA TYR A 64 13.85 -8.34 4.23
C TYR A 64 12.45 -8.61 3.67
N ALA A 65 11.52 -7.67 3.78
CA ALA A 65 10.23 -7.76 3.09
C ALA A 65 10.41 -7.82 1.57
N HIS A 66 11.33 -7.03 1.00
CA HIS A 66 11.66 -7.13 -0.44
C HIS A 66 12.23 -8.50 -0.81
N HIS A 67 13.08 -9.07 0.05
CA HIS A 67 13.62 -10.41 -0.13
C HIS A 67 12.51 -11.47 -0.19
N LEU A 68 11.61 -11.48 0.79
CA LEU A 68 10.51 -12.45 0.86
C LEU A 68 9.50 -12.29 -0.29
N GLU A 69 9.21 -11.06 -0.71
CA GLU A 69 8.36 -10.83 -1.89
C GLU A 69 9.04 -11.28 -3.19
N THR A 70 10.36 -11.13 -3.29
CA THR A 70 11.15 -11.64 -4.42
C THR A 70 11.13 -13.16 -4.46
N GLU A 71 11.36 -13.82 -3.33
CA GLU A 71 11.27 -15.29 -3.19
C GLU A 71 9.88 -15.78 -3.61
N LYS A 72 8.82 -15.15 -3.09
CA LYS A 72 7.45 -15.50 -3.43
C LYS A 72 7.19 -15.35 -4.93
N TYR A 73 7.61 -14.23 -5.52
CA TYR A 73 7.47 -14.01 -6.96
C TYR A 73 8.19 -15.09 -7.75
N MET A 74 9.41 -15.45 -7.37
CA MET A 74 10.18 -16.51 -8.03
C MET A 74 9.46 -17.85 -7.94
N ALA A 75 8.92 -18.21 -6.78
CA ALA A 75 8.15 -19.45 -6.60
C ALA A 75 6.91 -19.50 -7.52
N GLU A 76 6.19 -18.37 -7.67
CA GLU A 76 5.01 -18.27 -8.52
C GLU A 76 5.32 -18.18 -10.02
N ASN A 77 6.55 -17.77 -10.39
CA ASN A 77 6.94 -17.48 -11.77
C ASN A 77 8.10 -18.35 -12.27
N GLY A 78 8.24 -19.56 -11.73
CA GLY A 78 9.19 -20.56 -12.22
C GLY A 78 10.66 -20.15 -12.08
N GLY A 79 11.01 -19.51 -10.96
CA GLY A 79 12.37 -19.07 -10.63
C GLY A 79 12.79 -17.74 -11.27
N ARG A 80 11.89 -17.04 -11.97
CA ARG A 80 12.21 -15.75 -12.59
C ARG A 80 12.16 -14.62 -11.57
N LEU A 81 13.10 -13.69 -11.69
CA LEU A 81 13.08 -12.45 -10.92
C LEU A 81 11.95 -11.52 -11.37
N PRO A 82 11.46 -10.66 -10.48
CA PRO A 82 10.51 -9.60 -10.83
C PRO A 82 11.04 -8.75 -12.00
N PRO A 83 10.22 -8.38 -12.99
CA PRO A 83 10.65 -7.54 -14.10
C PRO A 83 11.21 -6.21 -13.61
N GLY A 84 12.32 -5.76 -14.20
CA GLY A 84 12.88 -4.43 -13.95
C GLY A 84 11.84 -3.33 -14.21
N GLY A 85 11.62 -2.46 -13.21
CA GLY A 85 10.60 -1.41 -13.26
C GLY A 85 9.25 -1.79 -12.65
N SER A 86 9.08 -3.00 -12.12
CA SER A 86 7.91 -3.37 -11.32
C SER A 86 7.81 -2.50 -10.06
N ARG A 87 6.58 -2.17 -9.65
CA ARG A 87 6.35 -1.39 -8.43
C ARG A 87 6.76 -2.20 -7.20
N VAL A 88 7.90 -1.86 -6.61
CA VAL A 88 8.50 -2.55 -5.44
C VAL A 88 7.72 -2.33 -4.14
N HIS A 89 7.00 -1.21 -4.00
CA HIS A 89 6.13 -0.93 -2.85
C HIS A 89 4.66 -1.07 -3.24
N SER A 90 4.26 -2.31 -3.50
CA SER A 90 2.87 -2.70 -3.75
C SER A 90 2.07 -2.80 -2.44
N ALA A 91 0.74 -2.91 -2.52
CA ALA A 91 -0.09 -3.15 -1.33
C ALA A 91 0.28 -4.46 -0.63
N GLN A 92 0.67 -5.48 -1.40
CA GLN A 92 1.14 -6.77 -0.90
C GLN A 92 2.45 -6.62 -0.12
N PHE A 93 3.41 -5.88 -0.67
CA PHE A 93 4.65 -5.55 0.03
C PHE A 93 4.36 -4.89 1.38
N TRP A 94 3.51 -3.86 1.42
CA TRP A 94 3.20 -3.15 2.66
C TRP A 94 2.52 -4.07 3.68
N ALA A 95 1.55 -4.88 3.24
CA ALA A 95 0.90 -5.86 4.11
C ALA A 95 1.91 -6.86 4.70
N ARG A 96 2.86 -7.34 3.88
CA ARG A 96 3.96 -8.22 4.31
C ARG A 96 4.86 -7.51 5.32
N PHE A 97 5.35 -6.32 4.99
CA PHE A 97 6.23 -5.53 5.84
C PHE A 97 5.61 -5.23 7.21
N HIS A 98 4.36 -4.78 7.25
CA HIS A 98 3.66 -4.54 8.52
C HIS A 98 3.43 -5.82 9.33
N SER A 99 3.17 -6.94 8.66
CA SER A 99 3.09 -8.23 9.35
C SER A 99 4.42 -8.63 9.98
N LEU A 100 5.55 -8.36 9.33
CA LEU A 100 6.88 -8.63 9.87
C LEU A 100 7.20 -7.71 11.05
N LEU A 101 6.83 -6.42 10.98
CA LEU A 101 6.97 -5.50 12.11
C LEU A 101 6.19 -5.97 13.34
N ILE A 102 4.92 -6.37 13.19
CA ILE A 102 4.12 -6.90 14.31
C ILE A 102 4.78 -8.14 14.93
N LYS A 103 5.31 -9.05 14.11
CA LYS A 103 6.05 -10.22 14.60
C LYS A 103 7.33 -9.80 15.35
N ALA A 104 8.08 -8.85 14.80
CA ALA A 104 9.28 -8.31 15.43
C ALA A 104 8.97 -7.63 16.77
N GLU A 105 7.85 -6.92 16.89
CA GLU A 105 7.38 -6.32 18.14
C GLU A 105 7.05 -7.39 19.18
N ASN A 106 6.31 -8.44 18.78
CA ASN A 106 5.98 -9.55 19.67
C ASN A 106 7.21 -10.31 20.16
N LEU A 107 8.27 -10.39 19.34
CA LEU A 107 9.56 -10.99 19.69
C LEU A 107 10.48 -10.02 20.45
N GLY A 108 10.11 -8.75 20.59
CA GLY A 108 10.92 -7.72 21.23
C GLY A 108 12.13 -7.26 20.41
N PHE A 109 12.17 -7.54 19.11
CA PHE A 109 13.25 -7.10 18.21
C PHE A 109 13.08 -5.69 17.68
N TYR A 110 11.84 -5.20 17.68
CA TYR A 110 11.49 -3.84 17.28
C TYR A 110 10.49 -3.28 18.29
N LYS A 111 10.52 -1.97 18.53
CA LYS A 111 9.55 -1.30 19.39
C LYS A 111 9.19 0.06 18.81
N ILE A 112 7.89 0.35 18.77
CA ILE A 112 7.39 1.70 18.56
C ILE A 112 7.44 2.42 19.92
N SER A 113 8.29 3.44 20.04
CA SER A 113 8.52 4.17 21.30
C SER A 113 7.71 5.47 21.39
N ILE A 114 6.45 5.49 20.98
CA ILE A 114 5.62 6.71 21.06
C ILE A 114 5.41 7.12 22.52
N GLU A 115 5.26 6.15 23.42
CA GLU A 115 5.05 6.36 24.85
C GLU A 115 6.26 6.99 25.56
N GLU A 116 7.44 6.93 24.95
CA GLU A 116 8.67 7.50 25.49
C GLU A 116 8.74 9.02 25.28
N SER A 117 7.83 9.59 24.48
CA SER A 117 7.69 11.04 24.28
C SER A 117 6.27 11.50 24.66
N PRO A 118 6.07 12.07 25.87
CA PRO A 118 4.78 12.61 26.28
C PRO A 118 4.24 13.67 25.32
N GLU A 119 5.11 14.52 24.77
CA GLU A 119 4.76 15.55 23.78
C GLU A 119 4.23 14.93 22.48
N LEU A 120 4.89 13.88 21.97
CA LEU A 120 4.43 13.18 20.77
C LEU A 120 3.09 12.49 21.02
N LYS A 121 2.89 11.91 22.21
CA LYS A 121 1.64 11.26 22.60
C LYS A 121 0.48 12.27 22.63
N GLU A 122 0.67 13.42 23.28
CA GLU A 122 -0.34 14.49 23.33
C GLU A 122 -0.67 15.00 21.92
N LEU A 123 0.36 15.25 21.11
CA LEU A 123 0.17 15.67 19.71
C LEU A 123 -0.57 14.61 18.89
N THR A 124 -0.27 13.32 19.09
CA THR A 124 -0.93 12.21 18.40
C THR A 124 -2.42 12.17 18.70
N GLU A 125 -2.80 12.31 19.97
CA GLU A 125 -4.22 12.32 20.37
C GLU A 125 -4.96 13.56 19.81
N LYS A 126 -4.29 14.71 19.79
CA LYS A 126 -4.82 15.92 19.15
C LYS A 126 -5.05 15.71 17.64
N ILE A 127 -4.08 15.15 16.92
CA ILE A 127 -4.21 14.86 15.48
C ILE A 127 -5.35 13.88 15.23
N LYS A 128 -5.46 12.80 16.01
CA LYS A 128 -6.54 11.81 15.85
C LYS A 128 -7.93 12.41 16.06
N SER A 129 -8.11 13.17 17.13
CA SER A 129 -9.44 13.70 17.51
C SER A 129 -9.82 14.96 16.72
N GLU A 130 -9.00 16.01 16.80
CA GLU A 130 -9.34 17.34 16.26
C GLU A 130 -9.15 17.46 14.75
N TYR A 131 -8.36 16.58 14.14
CA TYR A 131 -8.08 16.64 12.70
C TYR A 131 -8.63 15.43 11.96
N ILE A 132 -8.22 14.21 12.31
CA ILE A 132 -8.62 13.01 11.56
C ILE A 132 -10.11 12.75 11.72
N GLU A 133 -10.60 12.62 12.96
CA GLU A 133 -12.02 12.34 13.23
C GLU A 133 -12.91 13.53 12.87
N ALA A 134 -12.54 14.75 13.26
CA ALA A 134 -13.30 15.96 12.96
C ALA A 134 -13.43 16.18 11.44
N ASN A 135 -12.35 16.01 10.67
CA ASN A 135 -12.39 16.08 9.21
C ASN A 135 -13.28 14.96 8.64
N GLY A 136 -13.19 13.74 9.16
CA GLY A 136 -14.07 12.64 8.75
C GLY A 136 -15.55 12.99 8.89
N LYS A 137 -15.95 13.61 10.02
CA LYS A 137 -17.32 14.08 10.26
C LYS A 137 -17.73 15.17 9.26
N MET A 138 -16.86 16.15 9.03
CA MET A 138 -17.10 17.24 8.07
C MET A 138 -17.28 16.71 6.65
N MET A 139 -16.48 15.72 6.24
CA MET A 139 -16.58 15.14 4.90
C MET A 139 -17.87 14.33 4.71
N VAL A 140 -18.38 13.65 5.75
CA VAL A 140 -19.70 13.02 5.72
C VAL A 140 -20.81 14.05 5.53
N GLU A 141 -20.77 15.14 6.29
CA GLU A 141 -21.74 16.23 6.17
C GLU A 141 -21.70 16.87 4.78
N PHE A 142 -20.50 17.13 4.26
CA PHE A 142 -20.32 17.67 2.92
C PHE A 142 -20.93 16.75 1.86
N GLY A 143 -20.70 15.43 1.96
CA GLY A 143 -21.35 14.46 1.09
C GLY A 143 -22.88 14.51 1.14
N LYS A 144 -23.47 14.66 2.33
CA LYS A 144 -24.94 14.82 2.49
C LYS A 144 -25.46 16.11 1.84
N LEU A 145 -24.72 17.21 1.98
CA LEU A 145 -25.04 18.48 1.32
C LEU A 145 -24.99 18.37 -0.20
N LEU A 146 -24.03 17.62 -0.75
CA LEU A 146 -23.94 17.37 -2.19
C LEU A 146 -25.12 16.56 -2.72
N VAL A 147 -25.61 15.56 -1.97
CA VAL A 147 -26.85 14.83 -2.32
C VAL A 147 -28.04 15.78 -2.36
N LYS A 148 -28.21 16.62 -1.33
CA LYS A 148 -29.29 17.62 -1.30
C LYS A 148 -29.17 18.64 -2.44
N ALA A 149 -27.95 19.08 -2.77
CA ALA A 149 -27.71 19.99 -3.87
C ALA A 149 -28.10 19.35 -5.21
N HIS A 150 -27.83 18.06 -5.39
CA HIS A 150 -28.23 17.33 -6.59
C HIS A 150 -29.75 17.33 -6.76
N GLU A 151 -30.51 16.99 -5.69
CA GLU A 151 -31.98 17.03 -5.71
C GLU A 151 -32.54 18.43 -6.04
N LEU A 152 -31.88 19.49 -5.56
CA LEU A 152 -32.28 20.87 -5.85
C LEU A 152 -31.97 21.26 -7.29
N CYS A 153 -30.82 20.83 -7.83
CA CYS A 153 -30.49 21.03 -9.24
C CYS A 153 -31.51 20.33 -10.16
N GLU A 154 -31.90 19.09 -9.85
CA GLU A 154 -32.93 18.38 -10.62
C GLU A 154 -34.27 19.13 -10.60
N LYS A 155 -34.73 19.58 -9.43
CA LYS A 155 -35.98 20.35 -9.29
C LYS A 155 -35.95 21.68 -10.04
N ALA A 156 -34.78 22.32 -10.12
CA ALA A 156 -34.59 23.59 -10.80
C ALA A 156 -34.22 23.43 -12.30
N ASN A 157 -34.15 22.20 -12.82
CA ASN A 157 -33.67 21.89 -14.16
C ASN A 157 -32.26 22.47 -14.45
N ILE A 158 -31.38 22.42 -13.45
CA ILE A 158 -29.98 22.85 -13.52
C ILE A 158 -29.09 21.61 -13.69
N ARG A 159 -28.12 21.68 -14.61
CA ARG A 159 -27.13 20.61 -14.79
C ARG A 159 -26.23 20.50 -13.56
N TYR A 160 -26.26 19.37 -12.86
CA TYR A 160 -25.51 19.20 -11.61
C TYR A 160 -23.99 19.28 -11.81
N GLU A 161 -23.47 18.82 -12.95
CA GLU A 161 -22.05 18.90 -13.28
C GLU A 161 -21.55 20.34 -13.42
N ASP A 162 -22.36 21.25 -13.96
CA ASP A 162 -22.03 22.68 -14.00
C ASP A 162 -21.99 23.26 -12.57
N TYR A 163 -22.93 22.86 -11.72
CA TYR A 163 -22.92 23.26 -10.31
C TYR A 163 -21.66 22.76 -9.59
N LEU A 164 -21.28 21.50 -9.78
CA LEU A 164 -20.06 20.94 -9.19
C LEU A 164 -18.80 21.63 -9.70
N GLU A 165 -18.59 21.70 -11.02
CA GLU A 165 -17.30 22.08 -11.58
C GLU A 165 -17.13 23.60 -11.69
N ARG A 166 -18.21 24.35 -11.93
CA ARG A 166 -18.13 25.80 -12.20
C ARG A 166 -18.57 26.66 -11.03
N VAL A 167 -19.46 26.17 -10.18
CA VAL A 167 -19.92 26.92 -9.00
C VAL A 167 -19.12 26.51 -7.77
N LEU A 168 -19.04 25.21 -7.48
CA LEU A 168 -18.30 24.71 -6.32
C LEU A 168 -16.80 24.52 -6.60
N CYS A 169 -16.38 24.55 -7.88
CA CYS A 169 -15.01 24.26 -8.29
C CYS A 169 -14.51 22.90 -7.75
N LEU A 170 -15.41 21.93 -7.67
CA LEU A 170 -15.16 20.61 -7.07
C LEU A 170 -14.98 19.54 -8.16
N PRO A 171 -13.86 18.78 -8.16
CA PRO A 171 -13.69 17.68 -9.10
C PRO A 171 -14.77 16.62 -8.93
N LYS A 172 -15.29 16.10 -10.05
CA LYS A 172 -16.34 15.05 -10.06
C LYS A 172 -15.97 13.82 -9.22
N ASN A 173 -14.71 13.39 -9.27
CA ASN A 173 -14.26 12.24 -8.49
C ASN A 173 -14.33 12.51 -6.98
N THR A 174 -13.98 13.73 -6.53
CA THR A 174 -14.11 14.13 -5.13
C THR A 174 -15.57 14.15 -4.69
N ALA A 175 -16.47 14.72 -5.51
CA ALA A 175 -17.90 14.72 -5.23
C ALA A 175 -18.48 13.29 -5.13
N LYS A 176 -18.02 12.39 -6.02
CA LYS A 176 -18.40 10.97 -6.01
C LYS A 176 -17.93 10.27 -4.73
N ASP A 177 -16.70 10.52 -4.29
CA ASP A 177 -16.16 9.94 -3.06
C ASP A 177 -16.92 10.44 -1.82
N LEU A 178 -17.18 11.75 -1.74
CA LEU A 178 -17.93 12.37 -0.65
C LEU A 178 -19.36 11.80 -0.54
N THR A 179 -20.08 11.77 -1.65
CA THR A 179 -21.45 11.23 -1.70
C THR A 179 -21.47 9.74 -1.39
N LYS A 180 -20.47 8.97 -1.86
CA LYS A 180 -20.36 7.55 -1.54
C LYS A 180 -20.13 7.31 -0.04
N VAL A 181 -19.21 8.04 0.57
CA VAL A 181 -18.96 7.97 2.01
C VAL A 181 -20.20 8.37 2.81
N ALA A 182 -20.93 9.41 2.39
CA ALA A 182 -22.17 9.83 3.04
C ALA A 182 -23.32 8.83 2.89
N SER A 183 -23.29 7.96 1.87
CA SER A 183 -24.35 6.99 1.58
C SER A 183 -24.30 5.72 2.44
N VAL A 184 -23.24 5.51 3.21
CA VAL A 184 -23.04 4.33 4.05
C VAL A 184 -22.58 4.75 5.44
N GLN A 185 -22.85 3.92 6.44
CA GLN A 185 -22.31 4.15 7.77
C GLN A 185 -20.82 3.78 7.78
N VAL A 186 -19.97 4.74 8.15
CA VAL A 186 -18.53 4.55 8.34
C VAL A 186 -18.09 5.37 9.54
N ASN A 187 -17.26 4.79 10.42
CA ASN A 187 -16.71 5.52 11.56
C ASN A 187 -15.75 6.65 11.12
N PRO A 188 -16.03 7.93 11.42
CA PRO A 188 -15.15 9.04 11.05
C PRO A 188 -13.73 8.99 11.66
N ALA A 189 -13.55 8.28 12.77
CA ALA A 189 -12.25 8.19 13.47
C ALA A 189 -11.17 7.49 12.65
N ILE A 190 -11.53 6.74 11.59
CA ILE A 190 -10.55 6.16 10.67
C ILE A 190 -9.99 7.18 9.68
N GLY A 191 -10.57 8.38 9.57
CA GLY A 191 -10.16 9.43 8.65
C GLY A 191 -10.69 9.26 7.22
N PHE A 192 -10.86 10.37 6.51
CA PHE A 192 -11.57 10.40 5.21
C PHE A 192 -10.97 9.49 4.13
N ASP A 193 -9.64 9.38 4.04
CA ASP A 193 -9.00 8.50 3.04
C ASP A 193 -9.31 7.02 3.26
N ASN A 194 -9.39 6.60 4.52
CA ASN A 194 -9.79 5.25 4.88
C ASN A 194 -11.30 5.06 4.70
N MET A 195 -12.10 6.09 5.01
CA MET A 195 -13.55 6.05 4.78
C MET A 195 -13.87 5.82 3.31
N LYS A 196 -13.15 6.45 2.37
CA LYS A 196 -13.32 6.20 0.93
C LYS A 196 -13.13 4.73 0.57
N LYS A 197 -12.05 4.11 1.07
CA LYS A 197 -11.74 2.68 0.80
C LYS A 197 -12.82 1.78 1.39
N VAL A 198 -13.17 2.02 2.65
CA VAL A 198 -14.17 1.24 3.39
C VAL A 198 -15.56 1.36 2.74
N ALA A 199 -15.95 2.55 2.30
CA ALA A 199 -17.23 2.78 1.65
C ALA A 199 -17.40 2.02 0.31
N GLN A 200 -16.31 1.58 -0.33
CA GLN A 200 -16.39 0.73 -1.53
C GLN A 200 -16.79 -0.71 -1.22
N ILE A 201 -16.63 -1.16 0.03
CA ILE A 201 -17.01 -2.51 0.45
C ILE A 201 -18.54 -2.59 0.45
N LYS A 202 -19.09 -3.51 -0.35
CA LYS A 202 -20.54 -3.67 -0.53
C LYS A 202 -21.20 -4.30 0.67
N ASP A 203 -20.63 -5.40 1.17
CA ASP A 203 -21.14 -6.11 2.33
C ASP A 203 -20.94 -5.30 3.62
N SER A 204 -21.99 -5.20 4.44
CA SER A 204 -21.95 -4.37 5.66
C SER A 204 -21.06 -5.00 6.75
N GLY A 205 -21.09 -6.33 6.89
CA GLY A 205 -20.29 -7.03 7.90
C GLY A 205 -18.79 -6.97 7.57
N GLU A 206 -18.44 -7.14 6.29
CA GLU A 206 -17.05 -6.95 5.83
C GLU A 206 -16.58 -5.50 5.98
N ARG A 207 -17.48 -4.53 5.77
CA ARG A 207 -17.19 -3.11 5.98
C ARG A 207 -16.86 -2.82 7.45
N GLU A 208 -17.72 -3.25 8.37
CA GLU A 208 -17.50 -3.11 9.81
C GLU A 208 -16.21 -3.80 10.25
N ALA A 209 -15.93 -5.00 9.74
CA ALA A 209 -14.68 -5.70 10.01
C ALA A 209 -13.46 -4.89 9.54
N ALA A 210 -13.50 -4.33 8.32
CA ALA A 210 -12.44 -3.48 7.81
C ALA A 210 -12.22 -2.23 8.68
N GLU A 211 -13.30 -1.59 9.15
CA GLU A 211 -13.22 -0.45 10.07
C GLU A 211 -12.52 -0.81 11.38
N GLN A 212 -12.91 -1.93 11.99
CA GLN A 212 -12.29 -2.38 13.25
C GLN A 212 -10.80 -2.68 13.09
N GLN A 213 -10.39 -3.25 11.95
CA GLN A 213 -8.96 -3.48 11.69
C GLN A 213 -8.19 -2.16 11.63
N ILE A 214 -8.72 -1.12 10.97
CA ILE A 214 -8.07 0.19 10.89
C ILE A 214 -8.02 0.86 12.27
N LEU A 215 -9.11 0.79 13.04
CA LEU A 215 -9.16 1.33 14.41
C LEU A 215 -8.17 0.63 15.34
N SER A 216 -7.91 -0.66 15.12
CA SER A 216 -6.88 -1.42 15.86
C SER A 216 -5.44 -1.10 15.44
N GLY A 217 -5.23 -0.14 14.53
CA GLY A 217 -3.91 0.30 14.08
C GLY A 217 -3.37 -0.43 12.86
N LYS A 218 -4.14 -1.32 12.23
CA LYS A 218 -3.71 -1.95 10.97
C LYS A 218 -3.77 -0.96 9.82
N THR A 219 -2.78 -1.04 8.94
CA THR A 219 -2.72 -0.14 7.79
C THR A 219 -3.77 -0.52 6.73
N PRO A 220 -4.21 0.45 5.91
CA PRO A 220 -5.22 0.19 4.89
C PRO A 220 -4.79 -0.85 3.85
N ASP A 221 -3.50 -0.95 3.55
CA ASP A 221 -2.96 -1.95 2.63
C ASP A 221 -3.06 -3.36 3.22
N THR A 222 -2.82 -3.50 4.53
CA THR A 222 -3.03 -4.75 5.26
C THR A 222 -4.50 -5.18 5.19
N VAL A 223 -5.43 -4.25 5.40
CA VAL A 223 -6.87 -4.54 5.31
C VAL A 223 -7.27 -4.94 3.89
N THR A 224 -6.78 -4.22 2.88
CA THR A 224 -7.06 -4.52 1.47
C THR A 224 -6.57 -5.92 1.09
N GLU A 225 -5.35 -6.30 1.49
CA GLU A 225 -4.79 -7.62 1.18
C GLU A 225 -5.53 -8.75 1.92
N LEU A 226 -5.98 -8.53 3.16
CA LEU A 226 -6.81 -9.50 3.88
C LEU A 226 -8.14 -9.78 3.17
N MET A 227 -8.78 -8.73 2.63
CA MET A 227 -10.01 -8.87 1.84
C MET A 227 -9.73 -9.57 0.51
N ARG A 228 -8.60 -9.28 -0.14
CA ARG A 228 -8.21 -9.93 -1.40
C ARG A 228 -7.92 -11.42 -1.22
N LYS A 229 -7.24 -11.82 -0.15
CA LYS A 229 -6.93 -13.23 0.14
C LYS A 229 -8.20 -14.07 0.30
N LYS A 230 -9.26 -13.53 0.89
CA LYS A 230 -10.57 -14.20 0.95
C LYS A 230 -11.21 -14.40 -0.44
N ALA A 231 -10.88 -13.54 -1.39
CA ALA A 231 -11.47 -13.56 -2.73
C ALA A 231 -10.67 -14.40 -3.75
N SER A 232 -9.39 -14.73 -3.49
CA SER A 232 -8.55 -15.44 -4.45
C SER A 232 -8.07 -16.80 -3.92
N GLU A 233 -8.78 -17.85 -4.31
CA GLU A 233 -8.30 -19.25 -4.30
C GLU A 233 -8.12 -19.77 -5.75
N ASP A 234 -7.71 -18.90 -6.69
CA ASP A 234 -7.46 -19.31 -8.08
C ASP A 234 -6.23 -20.24 -8.16
N ASP A 235 -6.38 -21.36 -8.91
CA ASP A 235 -5.32 -22.33 -9.22
C ASP A 235 -4.09 -21.63 -9.84
N PRO A 236 -2.87 -21.84 -9.32
CA PRO A 236 -1.62 -21.32 -9.91
C PRO A 236 -1.50 -21.54 -11.43
N LYS A 237 -2.03 -22.65 -11.95
CA LYS A 237 -2.02 -22.92 -13.39
C LYS A 237 -2.86 -21.91 -14.19
N GLU A 238 -4.05 -21.58 -13.68
CA GLU A 238 -4.96 -20.64 -14.34
C GLU A 238 -4.38 -19.22 -14.37
N LYS A 239 -3.64 -18.83 -13.33
CA LYS A 239 -2.91 -17.55 -13.31
C LYS A 239 -1.85 -17.49 -14.41
N LEU A 240 -1.05 -18.55 -14.58
CA LEU A 240 -0.02 -18.63 -15.61
C LEU A 240 -0.62 -18.62 -17.02
N GLU A 241 -1.76 -19.27 -17.23
CA GLU A 241 -2.48 -19.23 -18.52
C GLU A 241 -3.02 -17.83 -18.83
N LYS A 242 -3.58 -17.12 -17.84
CA LYS A 242 -4.00 -15.72 -18.00
C LYS A 242 -2.82 -14.80 -18.35
N GLU A 243 -1.68 -14.97 -17.69
CA GLU A 243 -0.48 -14.17 -17.99
C GLU A 243 0.08 -14.50 -19.38
N LYS A 244 0.13 -15.78 -19.78
CA LYS A 244 0.51 -16.18 -21.14
C LYS A 244 -0.36 -15.47 -22.18
N ASN A 245 -1.68 -15.53 -22.03
CA ASN A 245 -2.61 -14.87 -22.95
C ASN A 245 -2.41 -13.35 -22.99
N ARG A 246 -2.09 -12.72 -21.85
CA ARG A 246 -1.77 -11.28 -21.80
C ARG A 246 -0.50 -10.97 -22.58
N LEU A 247 0.55 -11.75 -22.38
CA LEU A 247 1.84 -11.59 -23.07
C LEU A 247 1.69 -11.77 -24.57
N GLU A 248 0.95 -12.79 -25.03
CA GLU A 248 0.68 -13.00 -26.46
C GLU A 248 -0.02 -11.80 -27.11
N LYS A 249 -1.01 -11.20 -26.42
CA LYS A 249 -1.66 -9.97 -26.88
C LYS A 249 -0.70 -8.78 -26.93
N THR A 250 0.17 -8.64 -25.93
CA THR A 250 1.18 -7.59 -25.91
C THR A 250 2.18 -7.76 -27.04
N ILE A 251 2.65 -8.98 -27.30
CA ILE A 251 3.55 -9.29 -28.42
C ILE A 251 2.92 -8.91 -29.75
N ALA A 252 1.67 -9.33 -29.98
CA ALA A 252 0.96 -9.00 -31.22
C ALA A 252 0.82 -7.49 -31.43
N SER A 253 0.48 -6.74 -30.36
CA SER A 253 0.38 -5.28 -30.43
C SER A 253 1.74 -4.61 -30.70
N LEU A 254 2.82 -5.11 -30.09
CA LEU A 254 4.17 -4.58 -30.33
C LEU A 254 4.67 -4.91 -31.75
N GLN A 255 4.35 -6.09 -32.28
CA GLN A 255 4.66 -6.46 -33.66
C GLN A 255 3.94 -5.56 -34.66
N GLN A 256 2.65 -5.29 -34.48
CA GLN A 256 1.92 -4.34 -35.32
C GLN A 256 2.52 -2.94 -35.27
N ARG A 257 2.91 -2.49 -34.08
CA ARG A 257 3.53 -1.18 -33.92
C ARG A 257 4.91 -1.11 -34.57
N LEU A 258 5.68 -2.19 -34.52
CA LEU A 258 6.97 -2.30 -35.19
C LEU A 258 6.78 -2.24 -36.72
N GLN A 259 5.85 -3.02 -37.25
CA GLN A 259 5.53 -3.03 -38.68
C GLN A 259 5.15 -1.63 -39.18
N TYR A 260 4.31 -0.90 -38.44
CA TYR A 260 3.98 0.49 -38.79
C TYR A 260 5.21 1.40 -38.85
N VAL A 261 6.16 1.24 -37.93
CA VAL A 261 7.40 2.02 -37.92
C VAL A 261 8.29 1.65 -39.11
N GLU A 262 8.40 0.36 -39.43
CA GLU A 262 9.16 -0.14 -40.58
C GLU A 262 8.57 0.39 -41.90
N GLU A 263 7.26 0.29 -42.10
CA GLU A 263 6.56 0.84 -43.27
C GLU A 263 6.77 2.35 -43.40
N THR A 264 6.75 3.08 -42.28
CA THR A 264 7.00 4.53 -42.28
C THR A 264 8.44 4.84 -42.68
N LEU A 265 9.42 4.06 -42.22
CA LEU A 265 10.83 4.22 -42.57
C LEU A 265 11.11 3.91 -44.05
N GLU A 266 10.41 2.94 -44.64
CA GLU A 266 10.53 2.63 -46.08
C GLU A 266 9.97 3.73 -46.99
N THR A 267 9.07 4.57 -46.46
CA THR A 267 8.48 5.71 -47.17
C THR A 267 9.21 7.04 -46.97
N LEU A 268 10.30 7.05 -46.21
CA LEU A 268 11.20 8.20 -45.96
C LEU A 268 12.43 8.15 -46.88
#